data_AF-A0AAW6U734-F1
#
_entry.id   AF-A0AAW6U734-F1
#
_cell.length_a   1.000
_cell.length_b   1.000
_cell.length_c   1.000
_cell.angle_alpha   90.00
_cell.angle_beta   90.00
_cell.angle_gamma   90.00
#
_symmetry.space_group_name_H-M   'P 1'
#
loop_
_entity.id
_entity.type
_entity.pdbx_description
1 polymer ?
#
loop_
_entity_poly.entity_id
_entity_poly.type
_entity_poly.pdbx_seq_one_letter_code
_entity_poly.pdbx_strand_id
1 'polypeptide(L)'
;MAYNNITSFEAPYGNCSRYTDREETSPVDQCDPERWYKNNCFEKFHRDAALLKEALSPSAGQRDATLAEQVFGGQARQQRIGLGHLANVLYERAMLHKRHLRDIDHRLTQCLDRLSVVKMHFPVDGGRPQQQLEKFVIELERQRHDEEIAFWKDSAEIRQQLFENAATYAAARRRKDMLYDVEAEHV
;
A
#
# COMPACT_ATOMS: atom_id res chain seq x y z
N MET A 1 52.89 19.68 -7.24
CA MET A 1 52.13 19.83 -8.50
C MET A 1 51.51 18.48 -8.85
N ALA A 2 50.25 18.48 -9.33
CA ALA A 2 49.50 17.37 -9.96
C ALA A 2 49.11 16.16 -9.05
N TYR A 3 47.91 15.57 -9.03
CA TYR A 3 46.54 15.84 -9.52
C TYR A 3 45.56 14.94 -8.71
N ASN A 4 44.41 15.49 -8.31
CA ASN A 4 43.02 14.98 -8.33
C ASN A 4 42.65 13.52 -7.94
N ASN A 5 41.67 13.38 -7.02
CA ASN A 5 40.28 12.96 -7.31
C ASN A 5 39.56 12.47 -6.04
N ILE A 6 38.69 13.31 -5.47
CA ILE A 6 37.67 12.87 -4.49
C ILE A 6 36.38 12.69 -5.29
N THR A 7 36.04 11.44 -5.58
CA THR A 7 34.79 11.07 -6.23
C THR A 7 33.66 11.15 -5.19
N SER A 8 32.91 12.26 -5.19
CA SER A 8 31.62 12.34 -4.52
C SER A 8 30.61 11.47 -5.27
N PHE A 9 30.04 10.49 -4.59
CA PHE A 9 29.00 9.61 -5.14
C PHE A 9 27.65 10.32 -5.06
N GLU A 10 27.32 11.11 -6.09
CA GLU A 10 25.95 11.57 -6.34
C GLU A 10 25.17 10.45 -7.04
N ALA A 11 24.13 9.94 -6.39
CA ALA A 11 23.10 9.15 -7.05
C ALA A 11 21.91 10.07 -7.39
N PRO A 12 21.39 10.07 -8.63
CA PRO A 12 20.34 10.98 -9.04
C PRO A 12 18.98 10.43 -8.64
N TYR A 13 18.38 10.99 -7.58
CA TYR A 13 16.94 10.90 -7.42
C TYR A 13 16.28 11.90 -8.37
N GLY A 14 15.29 11.40 -9.10
CA GLY A 14 14.65 12.04 -10.23
C GLY A 14 14.27 13.51 -10.02
N ASN A 15 14.73 14.32 -10.97
CA ASN A 15 14.20 15.64 -11.27
C ASN A 15 12.68 15.57 -11.50
N CYS A 16 11.92 16.08 -10.54
CA CYS A 16 10.58 16.63 -10.77
C CYS A 16 10.36 17.78 -9.80
N SER A 17 10.86 18.97 -10.16
CA SER A 17 10.11 20.22 -10.06
C SER A 17 11.02 21.39 -10.45
N ARG A 18 10.88 21.87 -11.69
CA ARG A 18 11.15 23.28 -11.99
C ARG A 18 9.82 23.99 -11.78
N TYR A 19 9.66 24.61 -10.62
CA TYR A 19 8.69 25.67 -10.42
C TYR A 19 9.06 26.81 -11.37
N THR A 20 8.25 26.99 -12.42
CA THR A 20 8.08 28.32 -13.01
C THR A 20 7.04 29.03 -12.18
N ASP A 21 7.47 30.06 -11.46
CA ASP A 21 6.58 31.09 -10.92
C ASP A 21 5.76 31.66 -12.08
N ARG A 22 4.45 31.42 -12.04
CA ARG A 22 3.45 32.27 -12.68
C ARG A 22 2.12 32.14 -11.95
N GLU A 23 1.84 33.19 -11.19
CA GLU A 23 0.56 33.79 -10.82
C GLU A 23 -0.72 32.93 -10.87
N GLU A 24 -1.38 32.90 -9.70
CA GLU A 24 -2.82 32.90 -9.48
C GLU A 24 -3.66 31.95 -10.36
N THR A 25 -4.06 30.81 -9.79
CA THR A 25 -5.47 30.37 -9.79
C THR A 25 -5.67 29.22 -8.80
N SER A 26 -6.74 29.35 -8.01
CA SER A 26 -7.31 28.43 -7.02
C SER A 26 -7.05 26.92 -7.23
N PRO A 27 -6.54 26.15 -6.25
CA PRO A 27 -6.44 24.70 -6.33
C PRO A 27 -7.74 24.07 -5.84
N VAL A 28 -8.86 24.41 -6.48
CA VAL A 28 -10.12 23.66 -6.33
C VAL A 28 -10.54 23.23 -7.73
N ASP A 29 -9.68 22.47 -8.41
CA ASP A 29 -10.14 21.72 -9.55
C ASP A 29 -9.28 20.49 -9.83
N GLN A 30 -9.98 19.43 -10.22
CA GLN A 30 -9.46 18.21 -10.86
C GLN A 30 -8.96 17.09 -9.94
N CYS A 31 -9.84 16.66 -9.04
CA CYS A 31 -9.94 15.25 -8.66
C CYS A 31 -10.86 14.54 -9.68
N ASP A 32 -10.44 14.48 -10.95
CA ASP A 32 -11.16 13.74 -11.99
C ASP A 32 -10.58 12.31 -12.08
N PRO A 33 -11.31 11.27 -11.61
CA PRO A 33 -10.84 9.90 -11.63
C PRO A 33 -10.51 9.39 -13.04
N GLU A 34 -11.10 9.98 -14.09
CA GLU A 34 -10.82 9.58 -15.47
C GLU A 34 -9.43 10.04 -15.94
N ARG A 35 -8.92 11.15 -15.40
CA ARG A 35 -7.58 11.65 -15.70
C ARG A 35 -6.48 10.78 -15.09
N TRP A 36 -6.79 10.06 -14.00
CA TRP A 36 -5.84 9.18 -13.30
C TRP A 36 -5.41 7.99 -14.15
N TYR A 37 -6.31 7.47 -14.99
CA TYR A 37 -6.03 6.35 -15.88
C TYR A 37 -5.01 6.66 -16.97
N LYS A 38 -4.77 7.95 -17.29
CA LYS A 38 -3.90 8.36 -18.41
C LYS A 38 -2.43 8.56 -18.03
N ASN A 39 -2.11 8.73 -16.74
CA ASN A 39 -0.78 9.18 -16.32
C ASN A 39 0.13 8.09 -15.72
N ASN A 40 -0.29 6.82 -15.69
CA ASN A 40 0.46 5.67 -15.11
C ASN A 40 0.96 5.83 -13.65
N CYS A 41 0.73 6.98 -12.99
CA CYS A 41 1.15 7.25 -11.61
C CYS A 41 0.55 6.27 -10.59
N PHE A 42 -0.57 5.62 -10.94
CA PHE A 42 -1.32 4.72 -10.09
C PHE A 42 -1.41 3.28 -10.65
N GLU A 43 -0.49 2.83 -11.49
CA GLU A 43 -0.47 1.43 -11.99
C GLU A 43 -0.64 0.41 -10.87
N LYS A 44 -0.06 0.68 -9.68
CA LYS A 44 -0.17 -0.19 -8.50
C LYS A 44 -1.58 -0.25 -7.92
N PHE A 45 -2.37 0.81 -8.07
CA PHE A 45 -3.73 0.95 -7.54
C PHE A 45 -4.80 0.63 -8.58
N HIS A 46 -4.45 0.01 -9.71
CA HIS A 46 -5.42 -0.27 -10.77
C HIS A 46 -6.62 -1.08 -10.27
N ARG A 47 -6.41 -1.99 -9.30
CA ARG A 47 -7.48 -2.77 -8.67
C ARG A 47 -8.44 -1.88 -7.88
N ASP A 48 -7.92 -0.92 -7.13
CA ASP A 48 -8.73 0.03 -6.38
C ASP A 48 -9.40 1.06 -7.29
N ALA A 49 -8.75 1.48 -8.38
CA ALA A 49 -9.36 2.35 -9.38
C ALA A 49 -10.57 1.68 -10.06
N ALA A 50 -10.50 0.36 -10.32
CA ALA A 50 -11.62 -0.41 -10.83
C ALA A 50 -12.77 -0.50 -9.82
N LEU A 51 -12.45 -0.76 -8.55
CA LEU A 51 -13.45 -0.77 -7.46
C LEU A 51 -14.07 0.61 -7.21
N LEU A 52 -13.30 1.68 -7.33
CA LEU A 52 -13.79 3.06 -7.22
C LEU A 52 -14.69 3.41 -8.40
N LYS A 53 -14.30 3.05 -9.63
CA LYS A 53 -15.15 3.21 -10.82
C LYS A 53 -16.45 2.44 -10.64
N GLU A 54 -16.39 1.23 -10.09
CA GLU A 54 -17.58 0.49 -9.71
C GLU A 54 -18.38 1.29 -8.67
N ALA A 55 -17.82 1.70 -7.54
CA ALA A 55 -18.51 2.44 -6.49
C ALA A 55 -19.29 3.65 -7.01
N LEU A 56 -18.68 4.42 -7.91
CA LEU A 56 -19.25 5.61 -8.53
C LEU A 56 -20.28 5.31 -9.64
N SER A 57 -20.24 4.11 -10.22
CA SER A 57 -21.23 3.71 -11.22
C SER A 57 -22.61 3.58 -10.57
N PRO A 58 -23.68 4.10 -11.19
CA PRO A 58 -25.02 4.01 -10.64
C PRO A 58 -25.36 2.56 -10.32
N SER A 59 -25.74 2.26 -9.07
CA SER A 59 -26.19 0.93 -8.68
C SER A 59 -27.62 0.64 -9.14
N ALA A 60 -28.10 1.37 -10.16
CA ALA A 60 -29.47 1.26 -10.63
C ALA A 60 -29.74 -0.20 -11.01
N GLY A 61 -30.52 -0.89 -10.19
CA GLY A 61 -31.24 -2.07 -10.66
C GLY A 61 -31.93 -1.63 -11.95
N GLN A 62 -31.78 -2.42 -13.01
CA GLN A 62 -32.57 -2.21 -14.22
C GLN A 62 -34.04 -2.05 -13.80
N ARG A 63 -34.85 -1.36 -14.61
CA ARG A 63 -36.31 -1.25 -14.33
C ARG A 63 -36.98 -2.63 -14.14
N ASP A 64 -36.34 -3.69 -14.59
CA ASP A 64 -36.76 -5.09 -14.48
C ASP A 64 -36.05 -5.86 -13.33
N ALA A 65 -35.34 -5.17 -12.43
CA ALA A 65 -34.67 -5.80 -11.30
C ALA A 65 -35.67 -6.18 -10.19
N THR A 66 -35.46 -7.35 -9.60
CA THR A 66 -36.22 -7.87 -8.45
C THR A 66 -36.25 -6.89 -7.29
N LEU A 67 -37.32 -6.93 -6.49
CA LEU A 67 -37.45 -6.09 -5.30
C LEU A 67 -36.27 -6.34 -4.34
N ALA A 68 -35.78 -7.57 -4.25
CA ALA A 68 -34.58 -7.96 -3.53
C ALA A 68 -33.35 -7.15 -3.97
N GLU A 69 -33.16 -6.99 -5.28
CA GLU A 69 -32.05 -6.19 -5.82
C GLU A 69 -32.25 -4.70 -5.57
N GLN A 70 -33.49 -4.20 -5.66
CA GLN A 70 -33.80 -2.79 -5.38
C GLN A 70 -33.56 -2.42 -3.91
N VAL A 71 -33.91 -3.31 -2.97
CA VAL A 71 -33.82 -3.04 -1.53
C VAL A 71 -32.42 -3.35 -0.98
N PHE A 72 -31.83 -4.49 -1.34
CA PHE A 72 -30.56 -4.96 -0.75
C PHE A 72 -29.37 -4.92 -1.70
N GLY A 73 -29.58 -4.82 -3.01
CA GLY A 73 -28.50 -4.85 -4.02
C GLY A 73 -27.48 -3.74 -3.83
N GLY A 74 -27.93 -2.50 -3.58
CA GLY A 74 -27.05 -1.37 -3.30
C GLY A 74 -26.17 -1.59 -2.05
N GLN A 75 -26.78 -2.07 -0.96
CA GLN A 75 -26.04 -2.37 0.29
C GLN A 75 -25.02 -3.49 0.06
N ALA A 76 -25.43 -4.61 -0.53
CA ALA A 76 -24.57 -5.76 -0.77
C ALA A 76 -23.41 -5.40 -1.70
N ARG A 77 -23.67 -4.61 -2.73
CA ARG A 77 -22.64 -4.10 -3.65
C ARG A 77 -21.63 -3.21 -2.94
N GLN A 78 -22.09 -2.23 -2.16
CA GLN A 78 -21.18 -1.33 -1.44
C GLN A 78 -20.28 -2.09 -0.46
N GLN A 79 -20.83 -3.06 0.25
CA GLN A 79 -20.06 -3.91 1.17
C GLN A 79 -19.06 -4.80 0.42
N ARG A 80 -19.42 -5.34 -0.74
CA ARG A 80 -18.50 -6.10 -1.61
C ARG A 80 -17.32 -5.26 -2.07
N ILE A 81 -17.59 -4.02 -2.49
CA ILE A 81 -16.56 -3.06 -2.91
C ILE A 81 -15.63 -2.75 -1.73
N GLY A 82 -16.19 -2.46 -0.56
CA GLY A 82 -15.41 -2.21 0.66
C GLY A 82 -14.50 -3.38 1.05
N LEU A 83 -15.01 -4.62 0.95
CA LEU A 83 -14.20 -5.83 1.14
C LEU A 83 -13.06 -5.94 0.13
N GLY A 84 -13.36 -5.67 -1.15
CA GLY A 84 -12.35 -5.68 -2.21
C GLY A 84 -11.23 -4.67 -1.95
N HIS A 85 -11.58 -3.46 -1.53
CA HIS A 85 -10.62 -2.40 -1.22
C HIS A 85 -9.73 -2.78 -0.04
N LEU A 86 -10.31 -3.22 1.07
CA LEU A 86 -9.54 -3.65 2.25
C LEU A 86 -8.59 -4.82 1.93
N ALA A 87 -9.01 -5.76 1.07
CA ALA A 87 -8.16 -6.85 0.61
C ALA A 87 -6.97 -6.35 -0.23
N ASN A 88 -7.20 -5.36 -1.10
CA ASN A 88 -6.11 -4.73 -1.87
C ASN A 88 -5.15 -3.99 -0.95
N VAL A 89 -5.64 -3.19 0.00
CA VAL A 89 -4.79 -2.47 0.98
C VAL A 89 -3.94 -3.45 1.79
N LEU A 90 -4.52 -4.55 2.26
CA LEU A 90 -3.76 -5.59 2.98
C LEU A 90 -2.65 -6.20 2.12
N TYR A 91 -2.96 -6.50 0.85
CA TYR A 91 -1.98 -7.03 -0.10
C TYR A 91 -0.85 -6.04 -0.37
N GLU A 92 -1.18 -4.77 -0.61
CA GLU A 92 -0.19 -3.71 -0.83
C GLU A 92 0.71 -3.52 0.39
N ARG A 93 0.13 -3.51 1.59
CA ARG A 93 0.88 -3.41 2.84
C ARG A 93 1.84 -4.58 3.03
N ALA A 94 1.42 -5.81 2.71
CA ALA A 94 2.27 -7.00 2.72
C ALA A 94 3.41 -6.93 1.70
N MET A 95 3.13 -6.40 0.50
CA MET A 95 4.14 -6.19 -0.53
C MET A 95 5.16 -5.12 -0.13
N LEU A 96 4.71 -4.03 0.48
CA LEU A 96 5.57 -2.98 1.01
C LEU A 96 6.48 -3.50 2.12
N HIS A 97 5.89 -4.20 3.10
CA HIS A 97 6.63 -4.86 4.18
C HIS A 97 7.74 -5.78 3.65
N LYS A 98 7.41 -6.64 2.67
CA LYS A 98 8.38 -7.53 2.05
C LYS A 98 9.49 -6.79 1.31
N ARG A 99 9.24 -5.60 0.76
CA ARG A 99 10.27 -4.77 0.13
C ARG A 99 11.17 -4.11 1.17
N HIS A 100 10.59 -3.55 2.23
CA HIS A 100 11.35 -2.94 3.33
C HIS A 100 12.26 -3.97 4.00
N LEU A 101 11.74 -5.15 4.34
CA LEU A 101 12.58 -6.22 4.92
C LEU A 101 13.75 -6.59 4.01
N ARG A 102 13.54 -6.73 2.70
CA ARG A 102 14.64 -7.03 1.77
C ARG A 102 15.69 -5.92 1.73
N ASP A 103 15.28 -4.66 1.76
CA ASP A 103 16.22 -3.54 1.78
C ASP A 103 17.06 -3.54 3.08
N ILE A 104 16.40 -3.71 4.22
CA ILE A 104 17.05 -3.81 5.54
C ILE A 104 18.00 -5.00 5.57
N ASP A 105 17.55 -6.19 5.16
CA ASP A 105 18.37 -7.40 5.15
C ASP A 105 19.59 -7.23 4.24
N HIS A 106 19.41 -6.62 3.06
CA HIS A 106 20.51 -6.32 2.16
C HIS A 106 21.54 -5.38 2.79
N ARG A 107 21.08 -4.31 3.44
CA ARG A 107 21.95 -3.35 4.15
C ARG A 107 22.65 -4.00 5.34
N LEU A 108 21.97 -4.89 6.07
CA LEU A 108 22.55 -5.68 7.16
C LEU A 108 23.68 -6.57 6.65
N THR A 109 23.45 -7.32 5.57
CA THR A 109 24.49 -8.15 4.93
C THR A 109 25.70 -7.28 4.55
N GLN A 110 25.48 -6.14 3.88
CA GLN A 110 26.59 -5.24 3.53
C GLN A 110 27.36 -4.73 4.77
N CYS A 111 26.68 -4.38 5.85
CA CYS A 111 27.31 -3.93 7.09
C CYS A 111 28.12 -5.05 7.75
N LEU A 112 27.57 -6.27 7.82
CA LEU A 112 28.23 -7.43 8.40
C LEU A 112 29.45 -7.86 7.59
N ASP A 113 29.35 -7.86 6.26
CA ASP A 113 30.48 -8.16 5.37
C ASP A 113 31.62 -7.16 5.61
N ARG A 114 31.32 -5.86 5.63
CA ARG A 114 32.31 -4.82 5.94
C ARG A 114 32.88 -4.96 7.34
N LEU A 115 32.05 -5.29 8.33
CA LEU A 115 32.49 -5.49 9.70
C LEU A 115 33.47 -6.66 9.79
N SER A 116 33.21 -7.76 9.06
CA SER A 116 34.11 -8.91 9.02
C SER A 116 35.48 -8.55 8.45
N VAL A 117 35.52 -7.78 7.35
CA VAL A 117 36.76 -7.27 6.74
C VAL A 117 37.52 -6.39 7.72
N VAL A 118 36.85 -5.44 8.39
CA VAL A 118 37.50 -4.56 9.37
C VAL A 118 38.08 -5.37 10.53
N LYS A 119 37.34 -6.34 11.06
CA LYS A 119 37.80 -7.22 12.15
C LYS A 119 39.00 -8.10 11.75
N MET A 120 39.09 -8.50 10.48
CA MET A 120 40.26 -9.23 9.97
C MET A 120 41.51 -8.34 9.86
N HIS A 121 41.36 -7.08 9.43
CA HIS A 121 42.49 -6.16 9.24
C HIS A 121 42.95 -5.51 10.54
N PHE A 122 42.04 -5.32 11.51
CA PHE A 122 42.31 -4.64 12.78
C PHE A 122 41.72 -5.45 13.96
N PRO A 123 42.31 -6.61 14.32
CA PRO A 123 41.72 -7.53 15.28
C PRO A 123 41.82 -7.09 16.75
N VAL A 124 42.73 -6.16 17.09
CA VAL A 124 43.04 -5.80 18.49
C VAL A 124 42.41 -4.46 18.89
N ASP A 125 42.18 -3.56 17.95
CA ASP A 125 41.54 -2.27 18.21
C ASP A 125 40.21 -2.18 17.46
N GLY A 126 39.12 -2.19 18.23
CA GLY A 126 37.78 -1.86 17.77
C GLY A 126 37.67 -0.40 17.37
N GLY A 127 38.33 -0.03 16.27
CA GLY A 127 38.49 1.34 15.81
C GLY A 127 37.16 2.01 15.50
N ARG A 128 37.19 3.33 15.32
CA ARG A 128 36.00 4.14 14.98
C ARG A 128 35.15 3.53 13.84
N PRO A 129 35.72 2.99 12.75
CA PRO A 129 34.93 2.36 11.68
C PRO A 129 34.16 1.12 12.13
N GLN A 130 34.76 0.29 13.01
CA GLN A 130 34.08 -0.89 13.55
C GLN A 130 32.90 -0.48 14.42
N GLN A 131 33.11 0.46 15.35
CA GLN A 131 32.05 0.95 16.24
C GLN A 131 30.90 1.61 15.45
N GLN A 132 31.22 2.32 14.36
CA GLN A 132 30.20 2.90 13.48
C GLN A 132 29.39 1.82 12.77
N LEU A 133 30.03 0.78 12.24
CA LEU A 133 29.33 -0.34 11.61
C LEU A 133 28.47 -1.11 12.61
N GLU A 134 28.96 -1.36 13.83
CA GLU A 134 28.18 -2.00 14.90
C GLU A 134 26.96 -1.17 15.28
N LYS A 135 27.10 0.16 15.39
CA LYS A 135 25.95 1.06 15.58
C LYS A 135 24.95 0.98 14.43
N PHE A 136 25.41 0.91 13.19
CA PHE A 136 24.51 0.76 12.03
C PHE A 136 23.79 -0.59 12.02
N VAL A 137 24.46 -1.67 12.43
CA VAL A 137 23.80 -2.98 12.58
C VAL A 137 22.68 -2.91 13.61
N ILE A 138 22.95 -2.37 14.81
CA ILE A 138 21.92 -2.21 15.86
C ILE A 138 20.75 -1.35 15.37
N GLU A 139 21.03 -0.26 14.67
CA GLU A 139 19.99 0.61 14.11
C GLU A 139 19.14 -0.09 13.05
N LEU A 140 19.77 -0.86 12.16
CA LEU A 140 19.06 -1.64 11.14
C LEU A 140 18.21 -2.75 11.75
N GLU A 141 18.70 -3.44 12.78
CA GLU A 141 17.94 -4.43 13.53
C GLU A 141 16.73 -3.80 14.23
N ARG A 142 16.91 -2.60 14.81
CA ARG A 142 15.79 -1.82 15.36
C ARG A 142 14.77 -1.49 14.28
N GLN A 143 15.20 -0.96 13.13
CA GLN A 143 14.31 -0.65 12.01
C GLN A 143 13.55 -1.88 11.52
N ARG A 144 14.21 -3.05 11.48
CA ARG A 144 13.57 -4.33 11.14
C ARG A 144 12.45 -4.66 12.12
N HIS A 145 12.73 -4.56 13.41
CA HIS A 145 11.76 -4.83 14.46
C HIS A 145 10.58 -3.84 14.44
N ASP A 146 10.87 -2.55 14.26
CA ASP A 146 9.85 -1.50 14.19
C ASP A 146 8.93 -1.72 12.98
N GLU A 147 9.47 -2.11 11.81
CA GLU A 147 8.69 -2.45 10.63
C GLU A 147 7.85 -3.73 10.84
N GLU A 148 8.36 -4.74 11.53
CA GLU A 148 7.59 -5.93 11.91
C GLU A 148 6.40 -5.56 12.81
N ILE A 149 6.62 -4.74 13.85
CA ILE A 149 5.55 -4.28 14.74
C ILE A 149 4.51 -3.46 13.97
N ALA A 150 4.96 -2.51 13.15
CA ALA A 150 4.07 -1.68 12.35
C ALA A 150 3.22 -2.53 11.40
N PHE A 151 3.85 -3.46 10.67
CA PHE A 151 3.14 -4.38 9.78
C PHE A 151 2.10 -5.22 10.54
N TRP A 152 2.46 -5.73 11.72
CA TRP A 152 1.52 -6.49 12.55
C TRP A 152 0.31 -5.66 12.99
N LYS A 153 0.52 -4.41 13.43
CA LYS A 153 -0.56 -3.50 13.82
C LYS A 153 -1.48 -3.20 12.64
N ASP A 154 -0.93 -2.72 11.52
CA ASP A 154 -1.69 -2.35 10.33
C ASP A 154 -2.47 -3.56 9.79
N SER A 155 -1.81 -4.72 9.68
CA SER A 155 -2.45 -5.93 9.15
C SER A 155 -3.49 -6.53 10.11
N ALA A 156 -3.34 -6.37 11.42
CA ALA A 156 -4.35 -6.79 12.39
C ALA A 156 -5.60 -5.92 12.28
N GLU A 157 -5.43 -4.60 12.20
CA GLU A 157 -6.53 -3.65 12.04
C GLU A 157 -7.30 -3.90 10.73
N ILE A 158 -6.59 -4.02 9.60
CA ILE A 158 -7.24 -4.27 8.30
C ILE A 158 -7.96 -5.62 8.30
N ARG A 159 -7.36 -6.68 8.88
CA ARG A 159 -8.02 -8.00 8.98
C ARG A 159 -9.27 -7.95 9.85
N GLN A 160 -9.23 -7.21 10.95
CA GLN A 160 -10.42 -7.02 11.79
C GLN A 160 -11.55 -6.35 11.00
N GLN A 161 -11.25 -5.26 10.29
CA GLN A 161 -12.22 -4.58 9.43
C GLN A 161 -12.76 -5.50 8.31
N LEU A 162 -11.90 -6.37 7.74
CA LEU A 162 -12.33 -7.37 6.77
C LEU A 162 -13.35 -8.36 7.36
N PHE A 163 -13.12 -8.86 8.57
CA PHE A 163 -14.05 -9.80 9.21
C PHE A 163 -15.39 -9.14 9.55
N GLU A 164 -15.35 -7.91 10.09
CA GLU A 164 -16.56 -7.14 10.40
C GLU A 164 -17.37 -6.84 9.12
N ASN A 165 -16.70 -6.41 8.05
CA ASN A 165 -17.34 -6.16 6.76
C ASN A 165 -17.82 -7.43 6.05
N ALA A 166 -17.14 -8.57 6.25
CA ALA A 166 -17.54 -9.84 5.67
C ALA A 166 -18.83 -10.37 6.31
N ALA A 167 -18.96 -10.21 7.64
CA ALA A 167 -20.17 -10.57 8.35
C ALA A 167 -21.37 -9.72 7.89
N THR A 168 -21.17 -8.40 7.73
CA THR A 168 -22.24 -7.51 7.27
C THR A 168 -22.62 -7.76 5.81
N TYR A 169 -21.65 -8.03 4.93
CA TYR A 169 -21.88 -8.46 3.55
C TYR A 169 -22.68 -9.78 3.49
N ALA A 170 -22.26 -10.80 4.24
CA ALA A 170 -22.96 -12.07 4.28
C ALA A 170 -24.40 -11.93 4.80
N ALA A 171 -24.65 -11.03 5.75
CA ALA A 171 -26.00 -10.73 6.22
C ALA A 171 -26.84 -9.98 5.18
N ALA A 172 -26.28 -9.03 4.43
CA ALA A 172 -26.98 -8.34 3.34
C ALA A 172 -27.29 -9.29 2.18
N ARG A 173 -26.33 -10.14 1.80
CA ARG A 173 -26.50 -11.15 0.77
C ARG A 173 -27.60 -12.16 1.14
N ARG A 174 -27.57 -12.70 2.36
CA ARG A 174 -28.64 -13.62 2.82
C ARG A 174 -30.02 -12.98 2.78
N ARG A 175 -30.16 -11.73 3.20
CA ARG A 175 -31.44 -11.00 3.13
C ARG A 175 -31.92 -10.79 1.70
N LYS A 176 -30.99 -10.50 0.78
CA LYS A 176 -31.27 -10.42 -0.65
C LYS A 176 -31.76 -11.76 -1.20
N ASP A 177 -31.03 -12.84 -0.93
CA ASP A 177 -31.34 -14.17 -1.44
C ASP A 177 -32.71 -14.66 -0.91
N MET A 178 -33.00 -14.47 0.38
CA MET A 178 -34.32 -14.80 0.96
C MET A 178 -35.48 -14.06 0.31
N LEU A 179 -35.33 -12.77 -0.01
CA LEU A 179 -36.40 -12.01 -0.65
C LEU A 179 -36.56 -12.40 -2.12
N TYR A 180 -35.45 -12.70 -2.79
CA TYR A 180 -35.44 -13.16 -4.17
C TYR A 180 -36.19 -14.50 -4.32
N ASP A 181 -35.95 -15.45 -3.43
CA ASP A 181 -36.62 -16.76 -3.44
C ASP A 181 -38.14 -16.60 -3.31
N VAL A 182 -38.60 -15.69 -2.43
CA VAL A 182 -40.03 -15.39 -2.26
C VAL A 182 -40.63 -14.76 -3.53
N GLU A 183 -39.91 -13.86 -4.20
CA GLU A 183 -40.36 -13.29 -5.46
C GLU A 183 -40.47 -14.33 -6.58
N ALA A 184 -39.51 -15.26 -6.66
CA ALA A 184 -39.48 -16.31 -7.66
C ALA A 184 -40.62 -17.34 -7.51
N GLU A 185 -41.14 -17.54 -6.30
CA GLU A 185 -42.32 -18.40 -6.06
C GLU A 185 -43.65 -17.76 -6.50
N HIS A 186 -43.69 -16.44 -6.70
CA HIS A 186 -44.92 -15.68 -7.02
C HIS A 186 -44.99 -15.22 -8.49
N VAL A 187 -44.03 -15.62 -9.34
CA VAL A 187 -43.98 -15.37 -10.79
C VAL A 187 -44.25 -16.66 -11.54
#